data_AF-A0A3N7FCB2-F1
#
_entry.id   AF-A0A3N7FCB2-F1
#
_cell.length_a   1.000
_cell.length_b   1.000
_cell.length_c   1.000
_cell.angle_alpha   90.00
_cell.angle_beta   90.00
_cell.angle_gamma   90.00
#
_symmetry.space_group_name_H-M   'P 1'
#
loop_
_entity.id
_entity.type
_entity.pdbx_description
1 polymer ?
#
loop_
_entity_poly.entity_id
_entity_poly.type
_entity_poly.pdbx_seq_one_letter_code
_entity_poly.pdbx_strand_id
1 'polypeptide(L)'
;MIVETEERVKLKTPDELLEVLKGSCFVRQEGWWSYELCYQNKIRQFHVEDEKEKAVQEFILGVYDEEATAAFNQNLSDISTLKDHRSKDASQRYHAHQYTNGTICDLTNEPRETEVRFVCSEPRAMISSVIELSTCKYALTVQSPMLCKHPLFQEERPVWHTINCNLLPKDYKEAKPDEVETEDEQIFMVSDVESSNYDSDE
;
A
#
# COMPACT_ATOMS: atom_id res chain seq x y z
N MET A 1 -45.42 10.68 -12.56
CA MET A 1 -44.67 10.14 -11.40
C MET A 1 -43.25 9.92 -11.86
N ILE A 2 -42.32 10.40 -11.04
CA ILE A 2 -40.95 10.77 -11.44
C ILE A 2 -40.16 9.52 -11.83
N VAL A 3 -39.50 9.60 -12.98
CA VAL A 3 -38.50 8.64 -13.44
C VAL A 3 -37.19 9.09 -12.84
N GLU A 4 -36.77 8.50 -11.71
CA GLU A 4 -35.41 8.69 -11.21
C GLU A 4 -34.59 7.51 -11.72
N THR A 5 -33.96 7.71 -12.87
CA THR A 5 -32.90 6.85 -13.35
C THR A 5 -31.72 7.00 -12.39
N GLU A 6 -31.46 5.99 -11.57
CA GLU A 6 -30.20 5.86 -10.82
C GLU A 6 -29.05 5.84 -11.82
N GLU A 7 -28.44 7.00 -12.04
CA GLU A 7 -27.23 7.12 -12.81
C GLU A 7 -26.12 6.41 -12.02
N ARG A 8 -25.84 5.14 -12.37
CA ARG A 8 -24.71 4.40 -11.80
C ARG A 8 -23.44 5.20 -12.08
N VAL A 9 -22.98 5.95 -11.09
CA VAL A 9 -21.72 6.71 -11.18
C VAL A 9 -20.61 5.68 -11.38
N LYS A 10 -20.08 5.62 -12.61
CA LYS A 10 -18.90 4.81 -12.89
C LYS A 10 -17.73 5.41 -12.11
N LEU A 11 -17.27 4.70 -11.09
CA LEU A 11 -16.06 5.07 -10.36
C LEU A 11 -14.88 4.99 -11.33
N LYS A 12 -14.04 6.03 -11.30
CA LYS A 12 -12.81 6.06 -12.09
C LYS A 12 -11.84 5.00 -11.59
N THR A 13 -11.06 4.39 -12.47
CA THR A 13 -10.00 3.47 -12.04
C THR A 13 -8.86 4.24 -11.35
N PRO A 14 -7.99 3.56 -10.57
CA PRO A 14 -6.81 4.20 -9.99
C PRO A 14 -5.91 4.84 -11.06
N ASP A 15 -5.71 4.17 -12.20
CA ASP A 15 -4.92 4.71 -13.30
C ASP A 15 -5.58 5.96 -13.92
N GLU A 16 -6.91 5.98 -14.11
CA GLU A 16 -7.65 7.17 -14.58
C GLU A 16 -7.54 8.37 -13.62
N LEU A 17 -7.46 8.11 -12.31
CA LEU A 17 -7.27 9.16 -11.31
C LEU A 17 -5.84 9.72 -11.33
N LEU A 18 -4.86 8.87 -11.63
CA LEU A 18 -3.45 9.24 -11.67
C LEU A 18 -3.01 9.84 -13.01
N GLU A 19 -3.83 9.79 -14.07
CA GLU A 19 -3.49 10.37 -15.38
C GLU A 19 -3.08 11.85 -15.33
N VAL A 20 -3.59 12.61 -14.36
CA VAL A 20 -3.19 14.02 -14.17
C VAL A 20 -1.71 14.19 -13.83
N LEU A 21 -1.04 13.11 -13.38
CA LEU A 21 0.39 13.11 -13.10
C LEU A 21 1.24 12.90 -14.36
N LYS A 22 0.66 12.54 -15.51
CA LYS A 22 1.40 12.39 -16.78
C LYS A 22 2.16 13.68 -17.11
N GLY A 23 3.45 13.53 -17.37
CA GLY A 23 4.36 14.66 -17.62
C GLY A 23 4.88 15.37 -16.36
N SER A 24 4.43 14.98 -15.17
CA SER A 24 4.95 15.48 -13.89
C SER A 24 6.11 14.62 -13.38
N CYS A 25 7.11 15.28 -12.78
CA CYS A 25 8.21 14.64 -12.08
C CYS A 25 8.27 15.11 -10.63
N PHE A 26 8.54 14.18 -9.72
CA PHE A 26 8.63 14.41 -8.29
C PHE A 26 10.05 14.14 -7.83
N VAL A 27 10.64 15.08 -7.11
CA VAL A 27 12.01 14.96 -6.59
C VAL A 27 11.97 14.89 -5.06
N ARG A 28 12.77 13.99 -4.50
CA ARG A 28 12.99 13.88 -3.06
C ARG A 28 14.47 13.64 -2.77
N GLN A 29 15.03 14.43 -1.87
CA GLN A 29 16.38 14.23 -1.37
C GLN A 29 16.36 13.44 -0.07
N GLU A 30 17.17 12.38 0.01
CA GLU A 30 17.42 11.63 1.23
C GLU A 30 18.93 11.48 1.44
N GLY A 31 19.48 12.33 2.32
CA GLY A 31 20.91 12.37 2.60
C GLY A 31 21.73 12.73 1.36
N TRP A 32 22.63 11.83 0.96
CA TRP A 32 23.52 12.00 -0.19
C TRP A 32 22.79 11.91 -1.54
N TRP A 33 21.69 11.16 -1.61
CA TRP A 33 21.00 10.86 -2.85
C TRP A 33 19.75 11.72 -3.06
N SER A 34 19.53 12.12 -4.30
CA SER A 34 18.26 12.64 -4.79
C SER A 34 17.58 11.61 -5.68
N TYR A 35 16.27 11.46 -5.53
CA TYR A 35 15.44 10.54 -6.28
C TYR A 35 14.42 11.35 -7.05
N GLU A 36 14.33 11.13 -8.37
CA GLU A 36 13.32 11.71 -9.23
C GLU A 36 12.48 10.60 -9.85
N LEU A 37 11.17 10.67 -9.64
CA LEU A 37 10.17 9.86 -10.31
C LEU A 37 9.45 10.73 -11.33
N CYS A 38 9.56 10.40 -12.62
CA CYS A 38 8.67 10.94 -13.64
C CYS A 38 7.57 9.91 -13.93
N TYR A 39 6.32 10.29 -13.70
CA TYR A 39 5.17 9.36 -13.77
C TYR A 39 5.06 8.72 -15.16
N GLN A 40 4.98 7.39 -15.19
CA GLN A 40 4.95 6.55 -16.40
C GLN A 40 6.12 6.79 -17.36
N ASN A 41 7.28 7.19 -16.84
CA ASN A 41 8.50 7.36 -17.61
C ASN A 41 9.65 6.58 -16.97
N LYS A 42 10.38 7.19 -16.04
CA LYS A 42 11.55 6.58 -15.41
C LYS A 42 11.79 7.12 -14.02
N ILE A 43 12.58 6.37 -13.27
CA ILE A 43 13.06 6.74 -11.95
C ILE A 43 14.57 6.89 -12.03
N ARG A 44 15.08 8.02 -11.55
CA ARG A 44 16.53 8.26 -11.48
C ARG A 44 16.95 8.55 -10.04
N GLN A 45 18.10 8.03 -9.67
CA GLN A 45 18.84 8.36 -8.46
C GLN A 45 20.07 9.16 -8.89
N PHE A 46 20.32 10.30 -8.26
CA PHE A 46 21.44 11.15 -8.63
C PHE A 46 21.97 11.95 -7.45
N HIS A 47 23.25 12.32 -7.53
CA HIS A 47 23.92 13.20 -6.58
C HIS A 47 24.47 14.43 -7.32
N VAL A 48 24.24 15.63 -6.77
CA VAL A 48 24.74 16.90 -7.30
C VAL A 48 25.67 17.52 -6.27
N GLU A 49 26.87 17.92 -6.69
CA GLU A 49 27.77 18.74 -5.87
C GLU A 49 27.30 20.22 -5.91
N ASP A 50 27.33 20.89 -4.76
CA ASP A 50 26.81 22.26 -4.55
C ASP A 50 27.33 23.30 -5.56
N GLU A 51 28.51 23.08 -6.14
CA GLU A 51 29.15 24.03 -7.06
C GLU A 51 28.84 23.81 -8.54
N LYS A 52 28.27 22.65 -8.94
CA LYS A 52 28.29 22.24 -10.36
C LYS A 52 26.94 22.16 -11.06
N GLU A 53 25.80 22.27 -10.37
CA GLU A 53 24.42 22.09 -10.92
C GLU A 53 24.21 20.82 -11.79
N LYS A 54 25.21 19.97 -11.93
CA LYS A 54 25.24 18.78 -12.78
C LYS A 54 25.36 17.56 -11.90
N ALA A 55 24.57 16.54 -12.21
CA ALA A 55 24.67 15.24 -11.55
C ALA A 55 26.08 14.66 -11.77
N VAL A 56 26.78 14.43 -10.67
CA VAL A 56 28.13 13.82 -10.66
C VAL A 56 28.02 12.31 -10.72
N GLN A 57 26.94 11.76 -10.16
CA GLN A 57 26.59 10.36 -10.24
C GLN A 57 25.10 10.22 -10.52
N GLU A 58 24.73 9.35 -11.47
CA GLU A 58 23.33 9.09 -11.86
C GLU A 58 23.13 7.60 -12.15
N PHE A 59 22.03 7.05 -11.65
CA PHE A 59 21.56 5.70 -11.91
C PHE A 59 20.07 5.72 -12.25
N ILE A 60 19.66 4.88 -13.20
CA ILE A 60 18.25 4.62 -13.47
C ILE A 60 17.79 3.48 -12.58
N LEU A 61 16.79 3.71 -11.74
CA LEU A 61 16.23 2.69 -10.85
C LEU A 61 15.11 1.87 -11.50
N GLY A 62 14.72 2.26 -12.72
CA GLY A 62 13.77 1.57 -13.56
C GLY A 62 13.09 2.50 -14.56
N VAL A 63 12.49 1.92 -15.58
CA VAL A 63 11.65 2.53 -16.61
C VAL A 63 10.27 1.92 -16.48
N TYR A 64 9.22 2.72 -16.64
CA TYR A 64 7.84 2.26 -16.47
C TYR A 64 7.54 1.08 -17.39
N ASP A 65 7.04 0.00 -16.80
CA ASP A 65 6.72 -1.25 -17.47
C ASP A 65 5.21 -1.50 -17.38
N GLU A 66 4.51 -1.20 -18.46
CA GLU A 66 3.05 -1.31 -18.53
C GLU A 66 2.58 -2.78 -18.42
N GLU A 67 3.30 -3.72 -19.04
CA GLU A 67 2.97 -5.15 -19.01
C GLU A 67 3.19 -5.72 -17.60
N ALA A 68 4.35 -5.45 -16.99
CA ALA A 68 4.63 -5.88 -15.63
C ALA A 68 3.66 -5.24 -14.63
N THR A 69 3.30 -3.97 -14.82
CA THR A 69 2.30 -3.28 -13.99
C THR A 69 0.93 -3.94 -14.10
N ALA A 70 0.47 -4.22 -15.32
CA ALA A 70 -0.82 -4.89 -15.55
C ALA A 70 -0.83 -6.30 -14.94
N ALA A 71 0.23 -7.08 -15.14
CA ALA A 71 0.36 -8.43 -14.58
C ALA A 71 0.38 -8.42 -13.05
N PHE A 72 1.10 -7.46 -12.44
CA PHE A 72 1.16 -7.31 -10.99
C PHE A 72 -0.22 -6.97 -10.40
N ASN A 73 -0.94 -6.02 -11.01
CA ASN A 73 -2.24 -5.59 -10.53
C ASN A 73 -3.37 -6.61 -10.82
N GLN A 74 -3.23 -7.45 -11.84
CA GLN A 74 -4.16 -8.57 -12.08
C GLN A 74 -4.04 -9.66 -11.00
N ASN A 75 -2.81 -9.96 -10.57
CA ASN A 75 -2.54 -10.96 -9.53
C ASN A 75 -2.95 -10.50 -8.13
N LEU A 76 -3.10 -9.19 -7.92
CA LEU A 76 -3.50 -8.56 -6.65
C LEU A 76 -5.01 -8.34 -6.51
N SER A 77 -5.83 -9.15 -7.18
CA SER A 77 -7.31 -9.03 -7.14
C SER A 77 -7.90 -9.09 -5.73
N ASP A 78 -7.14 -9.61 -4.76
CA ASP A 78 -7.54 -9.61 -3.36
C ASP A 78 -7.19 -8.29 -2.66
N ILE A 79 -8.25 -7.54 -2.35
CA ILE A 79 -8.29 -6.33 -1.52
C ILE A 79 -7.44 -6.45 -0.23
N SER A 80 -7.23 -7.65 0.31
CA SER A 80 -6.38 -7.91 1.49
C SER A 80 -4.88 -7.62 1.26
N THR A 81 -4.35 -7.86 0.06
CA THR A 81 -2.89 -7.81 -0.22
C THR A 81 -2.37 -6.42 -0.59
N LEU A 82 -3.25 -5.44 -0.76
CA LEU A 82 -2.89 -4.04 -1.03
C LEU A 82 -2.53 -3.26 0.24
N LYS A 83 -2.51 -3.92 1.41
CA LYS A 83 -2.00 -3.36 2.66
C LYS A 83 -0.49 -3.54 2.68
N ASP A 84 0.26 -2.45 2.69
CA ASP A 84 1.71 -2.54 2.86
C ASP A 84 2.02 -2.98 4.29
N HIS A 85 2.46 -4.22 4.48
CA HIS A 85 2.84 -4.77 5.80
C HIS A 85 3.94 -3.95 6.50
N ARG A 86 4.67 -3.12 5.75
CA ARG A 86 5.74 -2.25 6.25
C ARG A 86 5.26 -0.81 6.47
N SER A 87 4.03 -0.47 6.07
CA SER A 87 3.40 0.81 6.38
C SER A 87 3.12 0.89 7.88
N LYS A 88 3.34 2.07 8.46
CA LYS A 88 2.90 2.37 9.83
C LYS A 88 1.38 2.33 9.97
N ASP A 89 0.68 2.48 8.84
CA ASP A 89 -0.76 2.42 8.76
C ASP A 89 -1.18 1.16 8.00
N ALA A 90 -1.51 0.12 8.77
CA ALA A 90 -1.96 -1.17 8.25
C ALA A 90 -3.32 -1.07 7.52
N SER A 91 -4.01 0.07 7.59
CA SER A 91 -5.26 0.29 6.87
C SER A 91 -5.07 0.93 5.49
N GLN A 92 -3.89 1.50 5.22
CA GLN A 92 -3.64 2.27 4.01
C GLN A 92 -3.38 1.36 2.81
N ARG A 93 -4.24 1.50 1.80
CA ARG A 93 -4.19 0.75 0.54
C ARG A 93 -3.40 1.52 -0.51
N TYR A 94 -2.70 0.82 -1.38
CA TYR A 94 -1.91 1.43 -2.45
C TYR A 94 -2.20 0.85 -3.84
N HIS A 95 -1.89 1.63 -4.88
CA HIS A 95 -1.91 1.22 -6.29
C HIS A 95 -0.47 1.11 -6.76
N ALA A 96 -0.10 0.00 -7.39
CA ALA A 96 1.28 -0.28 -7.71
C ALA A 96 1.59 -0.08 -9.20
N HIS A 97 2.73 0.54 -9.49
CA HIS A 97 3.35 0.57 -10.80
C HIS A 97 4.73 -0.07 -10.74
N GLN A 98 5.06 -0.90 -11.72
CA GLN A 98 6.35 -1.57 -11.84
C GLN A 98 7.28 -0.79 -12.78
N TYR A 99 8.52 -0.58 -12.34
CA TYR A 99 9.57 0.07 -13.12
C TYR A 99 10.76 -0.89 -13.21
N THR A 100 11.04 -1.39 -14.41
CA THR A 100 12.03 -2.44 -14.68
C THR A 100 13.16 -1.91 -15.55
N ASN A 101 14.14 -2.74 -15.91
CA ASN A 101 15.18 -2.38 -16.89
C ASN A 101 16.00 -1.12 -16.54
N GLY A 102 16.30 -0.92 -15.25
CA GLY A 102 17.19 0.14 -14.79
C GLY A 102 18.67 -0.11 -15.13
N THR A 103 19.54 0.78 -14.67
CA THR A 103 20.99 0.63 -14.82
C THR A 103 21.44 -0.67 -14.16
N ILE A 104 22.31 -1.42 -14.84
CA ILE A 104 22.87 -2.69 -14.31
C ILE A 104 23.55 -2.44 -12.96
N CYS A 105 23.16 -3.24 -11.97
CA CYS A 105 23.74 -3.25 -10.64
C CYS A 105 25.14 -3.87 -10.70
N ASP A 106 26.14 -3.19 -10.17
CA ASP A 106 27.51 -3.68 -10.05
C ASP A 106 27.64 -4.84 -9.04
N LEU A 107 26.76 -4.88 -8.04
CA LEU A 107 26.77 -5.91 -6.99
C LEU A 107 26.06 -7.21 -7.39
N THR A 108 24.90 -7.11 -8.06
CA THR A 108 24.10 -8.29 -8.45
C THR A 108 24.23 -8.65 -9.92
N ASN A 109 24.75 -7.75 -10.76
CA ASN A 109 24.77 -7.84 -12.22
C ASN A 109 23.36 -7.97 -12.85
N GLU A 110 22.32 -7.59 -12.12
CA GLU A 110 20.94 -7.51 -12.60
C GLU A 110 20.53 -6.04 -12.81
N PRO A 111 19.61 -5.74 -13.74
CA PRO A 111 19.06 -4.39 -13.87
C PRO A 111 18.33 -3.99 -12.58
N ARG A 112 18.53 -2.74 -12.15
CA ARG A 112 17.76 -2.17 -11.04
C ARG A 112 16.27 -2.14 -11.37
N GLU A 113 15.45 -2.40 -10.37
CA GLU A 113 13.99 -2.37 -10.49
C GLU A 113 13.35 -1.67 -9.28
N THR A 114 12.16 -1.12 -9.49
CA THR A 114 11.45 -0.35 -8.48
C THR A 114 9.95 -0.59 -8.55
N GLU A 115 9.33 -0.87 -7.40
CA GLU A 115 7.89 -0.83 -7.22
C GLU A 115 7.47 0.55 -6.70
N VAL A 116 6.61 1.25 -7.43
CA VAL A 116 6.05 2.54 -7.01
C VAL A 116 4.63 2.34 -6.46
N ARG A 117 4.45 2.65 -5.19
CA ARG A 117 3.20 2.54 -4.43
C ARG A 117 2.53 3.89 -4.31
N PHE A 118 1.41 4.09 -4.98
CA PHE A 118 0.60 5.30 -4.86
C PHE A 118 -0.42 5.13 -3.74
N VAL A 119 -0.40 6.03 -2.75
CA VAL A 119 -1.35 6.05 -1.63
C VAL A 119 -2.17 7.33 -1.64
N CYS A 120 -3.42 7.27 -1.16
CA CYS A 120 -4.22 8.47 -0.92
C CYS A 120 -3.58 9.30 0.20
N SER A 121 -3.27 10.56 -0.08
CA SER A 121 -2.91 11.54 0.95
C SER A 121 -3.01 12.96 0.38
N GLU A 122 -3.44 13.89 1.21
CA GLU A 122 -3.60 15.31 0.90
C GLU A 122 -2.45 16.15 1.49
N PRO A 123 -2.11 17.35 0.96
CA PRO A 123 -2.82 18.10 -0.08
C PRO A 123 -2.21 17.99 -1.49
N ARG A 124 -1.01 17.44 -1.65
CA ARG A 124 -0.28 17.43 -2.93
C ARG A 124 0.40 16.10 -3.20
N ALA A 125 0.64 15.81 -4.48
CA ALA A 125 1.39 14.63 -4.87
C ALA A 125 2.89 14.79 -4.59
N MET A 126 3.51 13.81 -3.91
CA MET A 126 4.94 13.81 -3.61
C MET A 126 5.45 12.43 -3.22
N ILE A 127 6.76 12.19 -3.39
CA ILE A 127 7.42 10.99 -2.87
C ILE A 127 7.48 11.10 -1.34
N SER A 128 6.85 10.18 -0.62
CA SER A 128 6.80 10.15 0.85
C SER A 128 7.86 9.25 1.48
N SER A 129 8.34 8.23 0.75
CA SER A 129 9.45 7.37 1.18
C SER A 129 10.14 6.70 0.01
N VAL A 130 11.44 6.44 0.19
CA VAL A 130 12.26 5.62 -0.69
C VAL A 130 12.91 4.56 0.18
N ILE A 131 12.74 3.28 -0.15
CA ILE A 131 13.40 2.19 0.57
C ILE A 131 14.05 1.23 -0.42
N GLU A 132 15.24 0.75 -0.09
CA GLU A 132 15.88 -0.36 -0.80
C GLU A 132 15.47 -1.65 -0.09
N LEU A 133 14.61 -2.45 -0.73
CA LEU A 133 14.06 -3.68 -0.15
C LEU A 133 15.12 -4.77 -0.04
N SER A 134 16.00 -4.81 -1.03
CA SER A 134 17.21 -5.63 -1.15
C SER A 134 18.14 -4.94 -2.14
N THR A 135 19.40 -5.37 -2.23
CA THR A 135 20.39 -4.79 -3.13
C THR A 135 19.83 -4.55 -4.54
N CYS A 136 19.81 -3.28 -4.98
CA CYS A 136 19.33 -2.83 -6.28
C CYS A 136 17.84 -3.04 -6.59
N LYS A 137 17.01 -3.34 -5.58
CA LYS A 137 15.54 -3.41 -5.66
C LYS A 137 14.90 -2.40 -4.71
N TYR A 138 14.10 -1.49 -5.26
CA TYR A 138 13.58 -0.36 -4.50
C TYR A 138 12.05 -0.41 -4.38
N ALA A 139 11.53 0.23 -3.34
CA ALA A 139 10.14 0.63 -3.26
C ALA A 139 10.02 2.12 -2.97
N LEU A 140 9.23 2.81 -3.78
CA LEU A 140 8.90 4.23 -3.63
C LEU A 140 7.45 4.34 -3.21
N THR A 141 7.16 5.13 -2.18
CA THR A 141 5.78 5.49 -1.85
C THR A 141 5.52 6.92 -2.31
N VAL A 142 4.44 7.09 -3.06
CA VAL A 142 3.99 8.37 -3.59
C VAL A 142 2.63 8.68 -3.00
N GLN A 143 2.55 9.77 -2.26
CA GLN A 143 1.30 10.34 -1.81
C GLN A 143 0.62 11.03 -2.99
N SER A 144 -0.69 10.81 -3.18
CA SER A 144 -1.48 11.45 -4.23
C SER A 144 -2.90 11.75 -3.76
N PRO A 145 -3.34 13.04 -3.77
CA PRO A 145 -4.70 13.42 -3.40
C PRO A 145 -5.74 12.87 -4.37
N MET A 146 -5.36 12.54 -5.61
CA MET A 146 -6.29 12.09 -6.63
C MET A 146 -6.85 10.70 -6.31
N LEU A 147 -6.06 9.84 -5.68
CA LEU A 147 -6.52 8.52 -5.25
C LEU A 147 -7.56 8.58 -4.14
N CYS A 148 -7.58 9.66 -3.34
CA CYS A 148 -8.59 9.85 -2.29
C CYS A 148 -10.02 9.97 -2.81
N LYS A 149 -10.20 10.26 -4.11
CA LYS A 149 -11.50 10.25 -4.79
C LYS A 149 -12.07 8.86 -4.96
N HIS A 150 -11.25 7.83 -4.80
CA HIS A 150 -11.65 6.44 -4.90
C HIS A 150 -11.89 5.85 -3.50
N PRO A 151 -13.09 5.29 -3.22
CA PRO A 151 -13.42 4.76 -1.88
C PRO A 151 -12.43 3.72 -1.36
N LEU A 152 -11.87 2.88 -2.25
CA LEU A 152 -10.88 1.86 -1.86
C LEU A 152 -9.55 2.43 -1.36
N PHE A 153 -9.25 3.71 -1.51
CA PHE A 153 -7.98 4.28 -1.05
C PHE A 153 -8.16 5.21 0.15
N GLN A 154 -9.41 5.48 0.54
CA GLN A 154 -9.68 6.22 1.77
C GLN A 154 -9.30 5.31 2.95
N GLU A 155 -8.50 5.83 3.87
CA GLU A 155 -8.10 5.11 5.08
C GLU A 155 -9.34 4.57 5.80
N GLU A 156 -9.34 3.27 6.10
CA GLU A 156 -10.38 2.66 6.92
C GLU A 156 -10.28 3.33 8.30
N ARG A 157 -11.20 4.24 8.61
CA ARG A 157 -11.24 4.85 9.93
C ARG A 157 -11.33 3.72 10.96
N PRO A 158 -10.43 3.66 11.95
CA PRO A 158 -10.47 2.59 12.94
C PRO A 158 -11.84 2.60 13.61
N VAL A 159 -12.59 1.53 13.44
CA VAL A 159 -13.87 1.35 14.12
C VAL A 159 -13.54 1.13 15.58
N TRP A 160 -13.87 2.10 16.44
CA TRP A 160 -13.67 1.93 17.87
C TRP A 160 -14.69 0.93 18.39
N HIS A 161 -14.23 -0.21 18.89
CA HIS A 161 -15.06 -1.15 19.63
C HIS A 161 -14.93 -0.85 21.11
N THR A 162 -16.06 -0.54 21.77
CA THR A 162 -16.09 -0.38 23.21
C THR A 162 -16.02 -1.75 23.87
N ILE A 163 -14.89 -2.06 24.50
CA ILE A 163 -14.76 -3.25 25.35
C ILE A 163 -15.24 -2.87 26.74
N ASN A 164 -16.38 -3.44 27.14
CA ASN A 164 -16.90 -3.29 28.49
C ASN A 164 -16.16 -4.25 29.42
N CYS A 165 -15.25 -3.72 30.21
CA CYS A 165 -14.54 -4.49 31.23
C CYS A 165 -15.36 -4.52 32.52
N ASN A 166 -15.53 -5.72 33.09
CA ASN A 166 -16.04 -5.89 34.44
C ASN A 166 -14.88 -6.01 35.42
N LEU A 167 -15.00 -5.39 36.59
CA LEU A 167 -14.06 -5.61 37.68
C LEU A 167 -14.13 -7.07 38.12
N LEU A 168 -12.97 -7.73 38.16
CA LEU A 168 -12.88 -9.07 38.73
C LEU A 168 -13.13 -8.99 40.25
N PRO A 169 -13.82 -9.99 40.83
CA PRO A 169 -13.93 -10.12 42.28
C PRO A 169 -12.56 -10.14 42.96
N LYS A 170 -12.46 -9.61 44.18
CA LYS A 170 -11.18 -9.53 44.93
C LYS A 170 -10.57 -10.91 45.26
N ASP A 171 -11.38 -11.95 45.18
CA ASP A 171 -11.06 -13.36 45.40
C ASP A 171 -10.81 -14.13 44.09
N TYR A 172 -10.77 -13.45 42.94
CA TYR A 172 -10.45 -14.05 41.66
C TYR A 172 -9.01 -14.58 41.68
N LYS A 173 -8.88 -15.91 41.59
CA LYS A 173 -7.59 -16.58 41.44
C LYS A 173 -7.24 -16.61 39.96
N GLU A 174 -6.14 -15.96 39.59
CA GLU A 174 -5.55 -16.13 38.26
C GLU A 174 -5.25 -17.62 38.05
N ALA A 175 -5.84 -18.22 37.02
CA ALA A 175 -5.45 -19.56 36.60
C ALA A 175 -3.98 -19.50 36.16
N LYS A 176 -3.13 -20.30 36.81
CA LYS A 176 -1.73 -20.43 36.38
C LYS A 176 -1.71 -21.16 35.03
N PRO A 177 -0.82 -20.79 34.10
CA PRO A 177 -0.74 -21.44 32.78
C PRO A 177 -0.39 -22.93 32.84
N ASP A 178 0.16 -23.40 33.96
CA ASP A 178 0.56 -24.79 34.13
C ASP A 178 -0.54 -25.57 34.85
N GLU A 179 -1.53 -26.06 34.10
CA GLU A 179 -2.39 -27.24 34.36
C GLU A 179 -3.63 -27.27 33.42
N VAL A 180 -3.49 -26.83 32.17
CA VAL A 180 -4.40 -27.28 31.10
C VAL A 180 -3.63 -28.31 30.31
N GLU A 181 -3.84 -29.59 30.62
CA GLU A 181 -3.57 -30.66 29.66
C GLU A 181 -4.42 -30.33 28.43
N THR A 182 -3.75 -30.02 27.32
CA THR A 182 -4.37 -29.77 26.03
C THR A 182 -5.04 -31.06 25.56
N GLU A 183 -6.32 -31.23 25.86
CA GLU A 183 -7.18 -31.91 24.91
C GLU A 183 -7.48 -30.87 23.82
N ASP A 184 -7.15 -31.23 22.58
CA ASP A 184 -7.22 -30.40 21.37
C ASP A 184 -8.64 -29.88 21.10
N GLU A 185 -9.12 -28.90 21.86
CA GLU A 185 -10.29 -28.13 21.50
C GLU A 185 -9.84 -26.91 20.70
N GLN A 186 -10.02 -27.05 19.39
CA GLN A 186 -9.81 -26.03 18.39
C GLN A 186 -10.48 -24.71 18.83
N ILE A 187 -9.68 -23.65 18.95
CA ILE A 187 -10.18 -22.32 19.31
C ILE A 187 -11.09 -21.84 18.17
N PHE A 188 -12.41 -21.88 18.38
CA PHE A 188 -13.39 -21.34 17.46
C PHE A 188 -13.58 -19.84 17.69
N MET A 189 -13.50 -19.06 16.61
CA MET A 189 -13.81 -17.63 16.67
C MET A 189 -15.31 -17.44 16.48
N VAL A 190 -15.88 -16.40 17.08
CA VAL A 190 -17.33 -16.09 17.04
C VAL A 190 -17.84 -15.86 15.61
N SER A 191 -16.95 -15.63 14.63
CA SER A 191 -17.29 -15.57 13.20
C SER A 191 -17.61 -16.93 12.56
N ASP A 192 -17.30 -18.04 13.22
CA ASP A 192 -17.55 -19.39 12.70
C ASP A 192 -19.01 -19.84 12.92
N VAL A 193 -19.83 -18.99 13.55
CA VAL A 193 -21.27 -19.23 13.73
C VAL A 193 -22.05 -18.21 12.92
N GLU A 194 -22.16 -18.44 11.61
CA GLU A 194 -23.32 -17.94 10.89
C GLU A 194 -23.96 -19.01 10.01
N SER A 195 -25.30 -19.03 10.10
CA SER A 195 -26.28 -19.68 9.22
C SER A 195 -26.65 -21.15 9.49
N SER A 196 -27.56 -21.34 10.47
CA SER A 196 -28.79 -22.04 10.13
C SER A 196 -30.00 -21.40 10.83
N ASN A 197 -30.90 -20.96 9.96
CA ASN A 197 -32.17 -20.30 10.20
C ASN A 197 -33.16 -21.13 11.03
N TYR A 198 -33.90 -20.41 11.88
CA TYR A 198 -35.36 -20.41 12.04
C TYR A 198 -36.16 -21.73 12.03
N ASP A 199 -36.92 -21.87 13.13
CA ASP A 199 -38.30 -22.35 13.28
C ASP A 199 -38.70 -23.75 12.79
N SER A 200 -39.22 -24.54 13.74
CA SER A 200 -40.68 -24.67 13.86
C SER A 200 -41.07 -25.35 15.18
N ASP A 201 -41.96 -24.68 15.92
CA ASP A 201 -42.78 -25.20 17.01
C ASP A 201 -43.56 -26.47 16.61
N GLU A 202 -43.57 -27.48 17.49
CA GLU A 202 -44.77 -28.24 17.94
C GLU A 202 -44.45 -29.10 19.17
#